data_AF-A0A847D862-F1
#
_entry.id   AF-A0A847D862-F1
#
_cell.length_a   1.000
_cell.length_b   1.000
_cell.length_c   1.000
_cell.angle_alpha   90.00
_cell.angle_beta   90.00
_cell.angle_gamma   90.00
#
_symmetry.space_group_name_H-M   'P 1'
#
loop_
_entity.id
_entity.type
_entity.pdbx_description
1 polymer ?
#
loop_
_entity_poly.entity_id
_entity_poly.type
_entity_poly.pdbx_seq_one_letter_code
_entity_poly.pdbx_strand_id
1 'polypeptide(L)'
;MYQTMKDVTEAVKVGDATLIRFSQKIGFNGFSDLKIAIAKEEFTHQYEGDNEHKFYDRILENQIKVLESTRQLLDSEVVQKAIEAITKAKSITSSELVRVACRPLYWKNVAPGWGACEPYR
;
A
#
# COMPACT_ATOMS: atom_id res chain seq x y z
N MET A 1 -2.16 11.19 -5.07
CA MET A 1 -3.20 10.45 -5.86
C MET A 1 -2.93 8.92 -5.93
N TYR A 2 -3.79 8.05 -5.36
CA TYR A 2 -3.58 6.57 -5.31
C TYR A 2 -4.48 5.74 -6.25
N GLN A 3 -5.19 6.36 -7.19
CA GLN A 3 -6.10 5.65 -8.09
C GLN A 3 -5.33 4.84 -9.14
N THR A 4 -5.75 3.62 -9.39
CA THR A 4 -5.28 2.80 -10.52
C THR A 4 -5.92 3.30 -11.82
N MET A 5 -5.39 2.86 -12.96
CA MET A 5 -5.98 3.17 -14.27
C MET A 5 -7.47 2.76 -14.31
N LYS A 6 -7.78 1.60 -13.74
CA LYS A 6 -9.14 1.04 -13.69
C LYS A 6 -10.09 1.92 -12.88
N ASP A 7 -9.64 2.38 -11.71
CA ASP A 7 -10.45 3.25 -10.85
C ASP A 7 -10.83 4.55 -11.57
N VAL A 8 -9.90 5.14 -12.34
CA VAL A 8 -10.14 6.36 -13.10
C VAL A 8 -11.09 6.12 -14.28
N THR A 9 -10.90 5.02 -15.01
CA THR A 9 -11.76 4.67 -16.15
C THR A 9 -13.20 4.36 -15.70
N GLU A 10 -13.38 3.75 -14.53
CA GLU A 10 -14.70 3.50 -13.95
C GLU A 10 -15.37 4.79 -13.50
N ALA A 11 -14.64 5.68 -12.81
CA ALA A 11 -15.16 6.97 -12.35
C ALA A 11 -15.60 7.88 -13.51
N VAL A 12 -14.81 7.94 -14.58
CA VAL A 12 -15.05 8.82 -15.74
C VAL A 12 -15.90 8.12 -16.83
N LYS A 13 -16.19 6.81 -16.66
CA LYS A 13 -16.96 5.98 -17.61
C LYS A 13 -16.37 5.98 -19.02
N VAL A 14 -15.04 5.86 -19.12
CA VAL A 14 -14.31 5.80 -20.39
C VAL A 14 -13.47 4.53 -20.45
N GLY A 15 -13.19 4.02 -21.65
CA GLY A 15 -12.27 2.90 -21.82
C GLY A 15 -10.80 3.31 -21.65
N ASP A 16 -9.95 2.35 -21.26
CA ASP A 16 -8.50 2.53 -21.05
C ASP A 16 -7.81 3.21 -22.24
N ALA A 17 -8.16 2.78 -23.46
CA ALA A 17 -7.62 3.35 -24.70
C ALA A 17 -8.00 4.82 -24.90
N THR A 18 -9.12 5.28 -24.34
CA THR A 18 -9.53 6.68 -24.38
C THR A 18 -8.73 7.52 -23.39
N LEU A 19 -8.50 7.01 -22.18
CA LEU A 19 -7.67 7.68 -21.17
C LEU A 19 -6.22 7.82 -21.64
N ILE A 20 -5.65 6.77 -22.24
CA ILE A 20 -4.29 6.80 -22.81
C ILE A 20 -4.20 7.81 -23.96
N ARG A 21 -5.15 7.79 -24.90
CA ARG A 21 -5.19 8.74 -26.02
C ARG A 21 -5.36 10.18 -25.54
N PHE A 22 -6.13 10.40 -24.49
CA PHE A 22 -6.26 11.70 -23.86
C PHE A 22 -4.91 12.17 -23.30
N SER A 23 -4.22 11.35 -22.50
CA SER A 23 -2.89 11.70 -21.95
C SER A 23 -1.88 12.01 -23.04
N GLN A 24 -1.90 11.26 -24.15
CA GLN A 24 -1.05 11.52 -25.32
C GLN A 24 -1.39 12.83 -26.04
N LYS A 25 -2.68 13.15 -26.15
CA LYS A 25 -3.14 14.36 -26.83
C LYS A 25 -2.76 15.65 -26.09
N ILE A 26 -2.61 15.59 -24.77
CA ILE A 26 -2.16 16.72 -23.95
C ILE A 26 -0.63 16.74 -23.73
N GLY A 27 0.13 15.84 -24.37
CA GLY A 27 1.59 15.87 -24.41
C GLY A 27 2.32 14.92 -23.45
N PHE A 28 1.64 13.98 -22.79
CA PHE A 28 2.26 12.96 -21.95
C PHE A 28 2.40 11.62 -22.68
N ASN A 29 3.33 10.77 -22.26
CA ASN A 29 3.55 9.47 -22.92
C ASN A 29 2.49 8.40 -22.57
N GLY A 30 1.58 8.71 -21.63
CA GLY A 30 0.48 7.85 -21.21
C GLY A 30 -0.08 8.27 -19.85
N PHE A 31 -0.98 7.45 -19.30
CA PHE A 31 -1.65 7.76 -18.03
C PHE A 31 -0.69 7.83 -16.83
N SER A 32 0.30 6.94 -16.77
CA SER A 32 1.29 6.95 -15.67
C SER A 32 2.12 8.24 -15.64
N ASP A 33 2.50 8.74 -16.82
CA ASP A 33 3.29 9.97 -16.98
C ASP A 33 2.48 11.20 -16.55
N LEU A 34 1.22 11.28 -17.01
CA LEU A 34 0.26 12.28 -16.54
C LEU A 34 0.07 12.23 -15.01
N LYS A 35 -0.10 11.03 -14.44
CA LYS A 35 -0.28 10.84 -12.99
C LYS A 35 0.94 11.35 -12.20
N ILE A 36 2.15 11.12 -12.70
CA ILE A 36 3.38 11.63 -12.07
C ILE A 36 3.44 13.15 -12.14
N ALA A 37 3.09 13.74 -13.28
CA ALA A 37 3.09 15.19 -13.44
C ALA A 37 2.15 15.88 -12.43
N ILE A 38 0.92 15.37 -12.28
CA ILE A 38 -0.05 15.87 -11.28
C ILE A 38 0.50 15.70 -9.86
N ALA A 39 1.04 14.53 -9.54
CA ALA A 39 1.60 14.29 -8.20
C ALA A 39 2.72 15.28 -7.87
N LYS A 40 3.62 15.57 -8.83
CA LYS A 40 4.70 16.56 -8.64
C LYS A 40 4.15 17.94 -8.35
N GLU A 41 3.13 18.38 -9.08
CA GLU A 41 2.49 19.67 -8.86
C GLU A 41 1.85 19.77 -7.46
N GLU A 42 1.16 18.72 -7.00
CA GLU A 42 0.63 18.63 -5.63
C GLU A 42 1.73 18.77 -4.57
N PHE A 43 2.87 18.07 -4.75
CA PHE A 43 3.99 18.15 -3.81
C PHE A 43 4.63 19.53 -3.79
N THR A 44 4.84 20.17 -4.94
CA THR A 44 5.43 21.52 -4.98
C THR A 44 4.58 22.54 -4.22
N HIS A 45 3.25 22.47 -4.35
CA HIS A 45 2.34 23.38 -3.64
C HIS A 45 2.25 23.12 -2.12
N GLN A 46 2.62 21.93 -1.64
CA GLN A 46 2.64 21.63 -0.21
C GLN A 46 3.82 22.28 0.54
N TYR A 47 4.92 22.60 -0.15
CA TYR A 47 6.17 23.04 0.49
C TYR A 47 6.59 24.47 0.15
N GLU A 48 5.91 25.16 -0.76
CA GLU A 48 6.17 26.57 -1.03
C GLU A 48 5.57 27.46 0.08
N GLY A 49 6.44 28.09 0.88
CA GLY A 49 6.08 29.17 1.83
C GLY A 49 6.07 28.83 3.32
N ASP A 50 6.61 27.67 3.73
CA ASP A 50 6.51 27.24 5.13
C ASP A 50 7.66 27.75 6.01
N ASN A 51 7.31 28.45 7.09
CA ASN A 51 8.22 28.68 8.21
C ASN A 51 8.54 27.31 8.85
N GLU A 52 9.81 27.03 9.19
CA GLU A 52 10.27 25.73 9.73
C GLU A 52 9.39 25.18 10.87
N HIS A 53 8.80 26.06 11.69
CA HIS A 53 7.91 25.64 12.78
C HIS A 53 6.64 24.91 12.32
N LYS A 54 6.04 25.29 11.19
CA LYS A 54 4.82 24.63 10.68
C LYS A 54 5.09 23.31 9.96
N PHE A 55 6.34 23.10 9.54
CA PHE A 55 6.75 21.91 8.81
C PHE A 55 6.68 20.66 9.68
N TYR A 56 7.22 20.71 10.90
CA TYR A 56 7.22 19.56 11.83
C TYR A 56 5.81 19.19 12.28
N ASP A 57 4.97 20.17 12.61
CA ASP A 57 3.57 19.95 13.01
C ASP A 57 2.77 19.27 11.89
N ARG A 58 2.96 19.70 10.64
CA ARG A 58 2.31 19.07 9.48
C ARG A 58 2.74 17.63 9.26
N ILE A 59 4.02 17.30 9.44
CA ILE A 59 4.50 15.92 9.34
C ILE A 59 3.82 15.05 10.39
N LEU A 60 3.76 15.52 11.64
CA LEU A 60 3.14 14.79 12.73
C LEU A 60 1.64 14.57 12.46
N GLU A 61 0.91 15.61 12.06
CA GLU A 61 -0.51 15.49 11.70
C GLU A 61 -0.73 14.51 10.55
N ASN A 62 0.13 14.53 9.53
CA ASN A 62 0.02 13.60 8.40
C ASN A 62 0.25 12.16 8.85
N GLN A 63 1.22 11.91 9.74
CA GLN A 63 1.45 10.58 10.30
C GLN A 63 0.25 10.08 11.11
N ILE A 64 -0.35 10.93 11.95
CA ILE A 64 -1.55 10.59 12.70
C ILE A 64 -2.69 10.20 11.73
N LYS A 65 -2.95 11.02 10.71
CA LYS A 65 -3.97 10.75 9.70
C LYS A 65 -3.75 9.42 8.98
N VAL A 66 -2.50 9.10 8.63
CA VAL A 66 -2.16 7.83 7.99
C VAL A 66 -2.46 6.64 8.91
N LEU A 67 -2.10 6.72 10.19
CA LEU A 67 -2.38 5.67 11.16
C LEU A 67 -3.88 5.49 11.41
N GLU A 68 -4.63 6.58 11.54
CA GLU A 68 -6.09 6.54 11.70
C GLU A 68 -6.78 5.95 10.47
N SER A 69 -6.37 6.35 9.27
CA SER A 69 -6.91 5.82 8.01
C SER A 69 -6.61 4.33 7.89
N THR A 70 -5.39 3.91 8.23
CA THR A 70 -5.02 2.49 8.25
C THR A 70 -5.88 1.71 9.24
N ARG A 71 -6.15 2.26 10.42
CA ARG A 71 -7.03 1.63 11.42
C ARG A 71 -8.46 1.46 10.90
N GLN A 72 -8.99 2.42 10.14
CA GLN A 72 -10.35 2.34 9.59
C GLN A 72 -10.49 1.30 8.48
N LEU A 73 -9.40 0.98 7.77
CA LEU A 73 -9.38 -0.08 6.74
C LEU A 73 -9.29 -1.50 7.34
N LEU A 74 -8.89 -1.63 8.61
CA LEU A 74 -8.81 -2.92 9.27
C LEU A 74 -10.21 -3.41 9.66
N ASP A 75 -10.69 -4.44 8.96
CA ASP A 75 -11.87 -5.19 9.34
C ASP A 75 -11.47 -6.28 10.34
N SER A 76 -11.96 -6.17 11.58
CA SER A 76 -11.65 -7.09 12.67
C SER A 76 -12.07 -8.53 12.36
N GLU A 77 -13.14 -8.72 11.60
CA GLU A 77 -13.62 -10.06 11.21
C GLU A 77 -12.70 -10.67 10.16
N VAL A 78 -12.26 -9.89 9.18
CA VAL A 78 -11.28 -10.33 8.16
C VAL A 78 -9.95 -10.67 8.82
N VAL A 79 -9.49 -9.84 9.76
CA VAL A 79 -8.27 -10.11 10.53
C VAL A 79 -8.41 -11.41 11.34
N GLN A 80 -9.53 -11.61 12.03
CA GLN A 80 -9.76 -12.84 12.79
C GLN A 80 -9.79 -14.09 11.88
N LYS A 81 -10.46 -14.00 10.73
CA LYS A 81 -10.48 -15.06 9.72
C LYS A 81 -9.08 -15.36 9.18
N ALA A 82 -8.28 -14.32 8.92
CA ALA A 82 -6.90 -14.47 8.49
C ALA A 82 -6.04 -15.15 9.57
N ILE A 83 -6.20 -14.76 10.85
CA ILE A 83 -5.53 -15.40 11.98
C ILE A 83 -5.90 -16.88 12.04
N GLU A 84 -7.19 -17.23 11.99
CA GLU A 84 -7.62 -18.63 12.01
C GLU A 84 -7.08 -19.45 10.84
N ALA A 85 -7.09 -18.88 9.63
CA ALA A 85 -6.55 -19.53 8.44
C ALA A 85 -5.03 -19.78 8.58
N ILE A 86 -4.31 -18.81 9.14
CA ILE A 86 -2.87 -18.93 9.44
C ILE A 86 -2.65 -19.99 10.52
N THR A 87 -3.41 -20.02 11.60
CA THR A 87 -3.25 -20.98 12.70
C THR A 87 -3.61 -22.41 12.32
N LYS A 88 -4.55 -22.59 11.38
CA LYS A 88 -5.01 -23.92 10.89
C LYS A 88 -4.18 -24.44 9.71
N ALA A 89 -3.40 -23.59 9.04
CA ALA A 89 -2.55 -24.04 7.95
C ALA A 89 -1.52 -25.06 8.49
N LYS A 90 -1.06 -26.01 7.67
CA LYS A 90 -0.01 -26.97 8.07
C LYS A 90 1.38 -26.49 7.63
N SER A 91 1.40 -25.57 6.66
CA SER A 91 2.57 -24.90 6.11
C SER A 91 2.09 -23.63 5.40
N ILE A 92 2.76 -22.50 5.63
CA ILE A 92 2.48 -21.23 4.95
C ILE A 92 3.66 -20.95 4.03
N THR A 93 3.52 -21.31 2.77
CA THR A 93 4.51 -20.99 1.73
C THR A 93 4.06 -19.75 0.98
N SER A 94 4.33 -18.58 1.54
CA SER A 94 4.33 -17.35 0.74
C SER A 94 5.70 -17.26 0.07
N SER A 95 5.71 -17.21 -1.27
CA SER A 95 6.92 -17.18 -2.10
C SER A 95 7.85 -15.99 -1.80
N GLU A 96 7.36 -14.94 -1.11
CA GLU A 96 8.16 -13.81 -0.63
C GLU A 96 8.40 -13.79 0.89
N LEU A 97 7.58 -14.46 1.71
CA LEU A 97 7.72 -14.46 3.18
C LEU A 97 8.80 -15.41 3.71
N VAL A 98 9.30 -16.36 2.92
CA VAL A 98 10.35 -17.30 3.38
C VAL A 98 11.62 -16.56 3.84
N ARG A 99 11.90 -15.36 3.30
CA ARG A 99 13.07 -14.56 3.71
C ARG A 99 12.92 -13.85 5.06
N VAL A 100 11.70 -13.54 5.50
CA VAL A 100 11.45 -12.76 6.72
C VAL A 100 10.93 -13.65 7.87
N ALA A 101 10.15 -14.68 7.56
CA ALA A 101 9.56 -15.59 8.53
C ALA A 101 10.60 -16.51 9.23
N CYS A 102 11.76 -16.74 8.62
CA CYS A 102 12.84 -17.55 9.19
C CYS A 102 13.66 -16.84 10.29
N ARG A 103 13.10 -15.86 11.01
CA ARG A 103 13.74 -15.30 12.21
C ARG A 103 13.30 -16.11 13.44
N PRO A 104 14.20 -16.89 14.09
CA PRO A 104 13.83 -17.87 15.13
C PRO A 104 13.12 -17.29 16.37
N LEU A 105 13.24 -15.99 16.62
CA LEU A 105 12.67 -15.33 17.80
C LEU A 105 11.16 -15.05 17.66
N TYR A 106 10.65 -14.82 16.45
CA TYR A 106 9.23 -14.46 16.26
C TYR A 106 8.31 -15.68 16.37
N TRP A 107 8.75 -16.84 15.89
CA TRP A 107 7.90 -18.03 15.80
C TRP A 107 7.62 -18.73 17.15
N LYS A 108 8.54 -18.60 18.12
CA LYS A 108 8.39 -19.21 19.47
C LYS A 108 7.14 -18.74 20.22
N ASN A 109 6.68 -17.51 19.98
CA ASN A 109 5.53 -16.94 20.68
C ASN A 109 4.21 -17.10 19.92
N VAL A 110 4.24 -17.37 18.61
CA VAL A 110 3.05 -17.33 17.75
C VAL A 110 2.53 -18.73 17.39
N ALA A 111 3.39 -19.75 17.36
CA ALA A 111 2.98 -21.12 17.00
C ALA A 111 3.84 -22.21 17.67
N PRO A 112 3.66 -22.48 18.98
CA PRO A 112 4.51 -23.42 19.73
C PRO A 112 4.38 -24.90 19.29
N GLY A 113 3.37 -25.25 18.48
CA GLY A 113 3.13 -26.62 18.00
C GLY A 113 3.60 -26.90 16.58
N TRP A 114 4.14 -25.91 15.87
CA TRP A 114 4.60 -26.07 14.49
C TRP A 114 6.08 -26.37 14.51
N GLY A 115 6.44 -27.61 14.16
CA GLY A 115 7.84 -28.05 14.04
C GLY A 115 8.65 -27.08 13.18
N ALA A 116 9.96 -26.98 13.48
CA ALA A 116 10.88 -26.10 12.77
C ALA A 116 10.67 -26.19 11.26
N CYS A 117 10.55 -25.04 10.58
CA CYS A 117 10.48 -24.98 9.13
C CYS A 117 11.73 -25.67 8.57
N GLU A 118 11.55 -26.89 8.06
CA GLU A 118 12.60 -27.63 7.40
C GLU A 118 12.92 -26.88 6.10
N PRO A 119 14.19 -26.48 5.87
CA PRO A 119 14.53 -25.78 4.65
C PRO A 119 14.29 -26.73 3.48
N TYR A 120 13.47 -26.26 2.54
CA TYR A 120 13.13 -26.89 1.26
C TYR A 120 14.24 -27.83 0.77
N ARG A 121 13.92 -29.12 0.64
CA ARG A 121 14.66 -30.06 -0.24
C ARG A 121 14.23 -29.84 -1.67
#